data_AF-A0A2T7WTB7-F1
#
_entry.id   AF-A0A2T7WTB7-F1
#
_cell.length_a   1.000
_cell.length_b   1.000
_cell.length_c   1.000
_cell.angle_alpha   90.00
_cell.angle_beta   90.00
_cell.angle_gamma   90.00
#
_symmetry.space_group_name_H-M   'P 1'
#
loop_
_entity.id
_entity.type
_entity.pdbx_description
1 polymer ?
#
loop_
_entity_poly.entity_id
_entity_poly.type
_entity_poly.pdbx_seq_one_letter_code
_entity_poly.pdbx_strand_id
1 'polypeptide(L)'
;MDGGIRTAVGSARVDRAARGVRGFSTCSRMVGRLRTGWRTDRSDGADNACETGAMMSSAPTAISDDVFERWVRHFADNRVAHAEIEARIDGNAPAHLPEHARQALVRSFQRFELGEGGDGVHLLRKAGSRGALQQEALRMLVAEEQKHSALFRRGLHRLKASPLSSHWSDRVFTRLRRSLGLRTELALFLTAEAVAMPYFVVLSRSAPDEVIRGIGTRIALDEEHHLAFQIDQLKQQLASRTLPVRALVFIAWWCVAVGAATVVAVDHGPALRVCGMPVRVYWGAALRSFRRAAAASLSRDLVAPAGRASTAGVVEESEGPRHG
;
A
#
# COMPACT_ATOMS: atom_id res chain seq x y z
N MET A 1 44.77 -63.27 -32.72
CA MET A 1 44.90 -61.95 -33.38
C MET A 1 43.52 -61.33 -33.31
N ASP A 2 43.05 -60.88 -32.16
CA ASP A 2 43.56 -59.81 -31.28
C ASP A 2 43.51 -58.44 -31.98
N GLY A 3 42.66 -57.55 -31.45
CA GLY A 3 42.32 -56.27 -32.06
C GLY A 3 41.25 -55.53 -31.27
N GLY A 4 41.58 -55.18 -30.02
CA GLY A 4 40.72 -54.41 -29.14
C GLY A 4 40.68 -52.92 -29.50
N ILE A 5 39.56 -52.26 -29.17
CA ILE A 5 39.51 -50.83 -28.89
C ILE A 5 38.65 -50.63 -27.63
N ARG A 6 39.33 -50.28 -26.53
CA ARG A 6 38.76 -49.59 -25.36
C ARG A 6 39.00 -48.10 -25.54
N THR A 7 38.01 -47.28 -25.20
CA THR A 7 38.08 -45.92 -24.62
C THR A 7 36.63 -45.50 -24.34
N ALA A 8 36.13 -45.55 -23.10
CA ALA A 8 36.38 -44.71 -21.93
C ALA A 8 35.63 -43.34 -21.97
N VAL A 9 34.55 -43.31 -21.16
CA VAL A 9 34.12 -42.26 -20.20
C VAL A 9 33.65 -40.90 -20.73
N GLY A 10 32.43 -40.52 -20.34
CA GLY A 10 31.98 -39.12 -20.42
C GLY A 10 30.52 -38.89 -19.98
N SER A 11 30.24 -39.04 -18.69
CA SER A 11 29.01 -38.60 -18.02
C SER A 11 28.72 -37.11 -18.31
N ALA A 12 27.64 -36.80 -19.02
CA ALA A 12 27.15 -35.43 -19.20
C ALA A 12 26.14 -35.08 -18.10
N ARG A 13 26.69 -34.46 -17.06
CA ARG A 13 26.01 -33.86 -15.91
C ARG A 13 25.14 -32.69 -16.37
N VAL A 14 23.89 -32.67 -15.91
CA VAL A 14 22.91 -31.59 -16.05
C VAL A 14 23.43 -30.33 -15.36
N ASP A 15 23.88 -29.34 -16.12
CA ASP A 15 24.29 -28.04 -15.58
C ASP A 15 23.10 -27.07 -15.52
N ARG A 16 22.74 -26.79 -14.26
CA ARG A 16 21.67 -25.91 -13.80
C ARG A 16 22.12 -24.46 -13.90
N ALA A 17 21.75 -23.75 -14.96
CA ALA A 17 21.94 -22.30 -15.07
C ALA A 17 20.85 -21.54 -14.28
N ALA A 18 21.04 -21.44 -12.97
CA ALA A 18 20.34 -20.46 -12.13
C ALA A 18 21.19 -19.18 -12.07
N ARG A 19 20.92 -18.20 -12.95
CA ARG A 19 21.49 -16.86 -12.85
C ARG A 19 20.44 -15.78 -13.18
N GLY A 20 20.08 -15.01 -12.16
CA GLY A 20 19.94 -13.55 -12.30
C GLY A 20 18.54 -12.94 -12.46
N VAL A 21 17.66 -13.04 -11.45
CA VAL A 21 16.58 -12.03 -11.28
C VAL A 21 17.08 -10.96 -10.30
N ARG A 22 17.91 -10.04 -10.81
CA ARG A 22 18.20 -8.76 -10.15
C ARG A 22 17.24 -7.71 -10.70
N GLY A 23 16.10 -7.51 -10.04
CA GLY A 23 15.04 -6.62 -10.55
C GLY A 23 14.07 -6.00 -9.53
N PHE A 24 14.37 -6.07 -8.23
CA PHE A 24 13.55 -5.42 -7.18
C PHE A 24 14.07 -4.04 -6.74
N SER A 25 15.27 -3.62 -7.17
CA SER A 25 15.89 -2.33 -6.80
C SER A 25 15.38 -1.13 -7.62
N THR A 26 14.90 -1.36 -8.84
CA THR A 26 14.63 -0.28 -9.81
C THR A 26 13.34 0.50 -9.52
N CYS A 27 12.41 -0.06 -8.76
CA CYS A 27 11.21 0.66 -8.31
C CYS A 27 11.56 1.85 -7.42
N SER A 28 12.64 1.76 -6.64
CA SER A 28 13.13 2.85 -5.80
C SER A 28 13.69 4.03 -6.62
N ARG A 29 14.14 3.79 -7.87
CA ARG A 29 14.76 4.82 -8.72
C ARG A 29 13.80 5.55 -9.65
N MET A 30 12.71 4.92 -10.08
CA MET A 30 11.67 5.60 -10.85
C MET A 30 10.71 6.38 -9.92
N VAL A 31 10.45 5.86 -8.71
CA VAL A 31 9.71 6.54 -7.64
C VAL A 31 10.57 7.58 -6.90
N GLY A 32 11.91 7.41 -6.89
CA GLY A 32 12.84 8.37 -6.30
C GLY A 32 12.89 9.75 -6.99
N ARG A 33 12.46 9.85 -8.25
CA ARG A 33 12.40 11.13 -8.99
C ARG A 33 11.16 11.98 -8.67
N LEU A 34 10.16 11.40 -8.00
CA LEU A 34 9.00 12.14 -7.47
C LEU A 34 9.22 12.60 -6.01
N ARG A 35 10.32 12.20 -5.36
CA ARG A 35 10.68 12.65 -4.00
C ARG A 35 11.32 14.04 -3.94
N THR A 36 11.69 14.66 -5.06
CA THR A 36 12.44 15.94 -5.06
C THR A 36 11.57 17.20 -5.24
N GLY A 37 10.24 17.08 -5.16
CA GLY A 37 9.30 18.21 -5.26
C GLY A 37 8.90 18.87 -3.94
N TRP A 38 9.49 18.49 -2.81
CA TRP A 38 9.16 19.06 -1.50
C TRP A 38 10.10 20.21 -1.17
N ARG A 39 9.86 21.38 -1.78
CA ARG A 39 10.43 22.65 -1.33
C ARG A 39 9.33 23.37 -0.55
N THR A 40 9.43 23.34 0.78
CA THR A 40 8.67 24.24 1.65
C THR A 40 9.19 25.65 1.42
N ASP A 41 8.44 26.46 0.68
CA ASP A 41 8.62 27.90 0.73
C ASP A 41 8.05 28.38 2.06
N ARG A 42 8.91 28.87 2.94
CA ARG A 42 8.57 29.41 4.25
C ARG A 42 8.77 30.92 4.11
N SER A 43 7.69 31.64 3.87
CA SER A 43 7.67 33.10 3.95
C SER A 43 7.64 33.50 5.42
N ASP A 44 8.71 34.17 5.85
CA ASP A 44 8.79 34.86 7.12
C ASP A 44 7.83 36.05 7.11
N GLY A 45 6.87 36.03 8.02
CA GLY A 45 6.04 37.17 8.40
C GLY A 45 6.03 37.25 9.92
N ALA A 46 6.97 38.00 10.47
CA ALA A 46 6.98 38.37 11.87
C ALA A 46 5.86 39.38 12.12
N ASP A 47 5.02 39.12 13.11
CA ASP A 47 4.32 40.17 13.85
C ASP A 47 4.08 39.71 15.30
N ASN A 48 4.59 40.52 16.21
CA ASN A 48 4.55 40.34 17.66
C ASN A 48 3.19 40.78 18.20
N ALA A 49 2.55 39.94 19.02
CA ALA A 49 1.63 40.41 20.04
C ALA A 49 1.68 39.48 21.26
N CYS A 50 2.04 40.08 22.39
CA CYS A 50 2.11 39.48 23.71
C CYS A 50 0.71 39.51 24.33
N GLU A 51 0.09 38.36 24.61
CA GLU A 51 -1.05 38.29 25.53
C GLU A 51 -0.97 37.03 26.40
N THR A 52 -0.83 37.28 27.70
CA THR A 52 -0.89 36.34 28.81
C THR A 52 -2.34 35.92 29.07
N GLY A 53 -2.66 34.63 28.99
CA GLY A 53 -3.98 34.13 29.36
C GLY A 53 -4.08 32.61 29.47
N ALA A 54 -4.17 32.13 30.72
CA ALA A 54 -4.68 30.83 31.17
C ALA A 54 -4.29 29.55 30.39
N MET A 55 -3.31 28.82 30.94
CA MET A 55 -3.06 27.41 30.61
C MET A 55 -4.26 26.53 31.03
N MET A 56 -5.20 26.33 30.12
CA MET A 56 -5.99 25.11 30.10
C MET A 56 -5.14 24.02 29.45
N SER A 57 -4.62 23.12 30.28
CA SER A 57 -3.92 21.91 29.84
C SER A 57 -4.89 21.02 29.07
N SER A 58 -4.95 21.20 27.74
CA SER A 58 -5.60 20.27 26.83
C SER A 58 -4.74 19.01 26.73
N ALA A 59 -5.29 17.87 27.14
CA ALA A 59 -4.63 16.57 27.04
C ALA A 59 -4.11 16.31 25.61
N PRO A 60 -2.92 15.70 25.44
CA PRO A 60 -2.39 15.41 24.12
C PRO A 60 -3.14 14.21 23.53
N THR A 61 -4.25 14.41 22.81
CA THR A 61 -5.02 13.28 22.25
C THR A 61 -5.63 13.50 20.87
N ALA A 62 -5.28 14.56 20.15
CA ALA A 62 -5.59 14.65 18.72
C ALA A 62 -4.29 14.85 17.96
N ILE A 63 -3.99 13.97 17.00
CA ILE A 63 -3.21 14.42 15.86
C ILE A 63 -4.01 15.57 15.23
N SER A 64 -3.34 16.67 14.89
CA SER A 64 -4.00 17.89 14.44
C SER A 64 -4.85 17.63 13.21
N ASP A 65 -5.95 18.38 13.11
CA ASP A 65 -6.79 18.46 11.92
C ASP A 65 -5.96 18.58 10.63
N ASP A 66 -4.77 19.18 10.70
CA ASP A 66 -3.77 19.27 9.63
C ASP A 66 -3.45 17.93 8.95
N VAL A 67 -3.43 16.80 9.67
CA VAL A 67 -3.13 15.48 9.05
C VAL A 67 -4.29 15.05 8.17
N PHE A 68 -5.52 15.18 8.66
CA PHE A 68 -6.70 14.82 7.88
C PHE A 68 -6.99 15.83 6.78
N GLU A 69 -6.68 17.10 6.99
CA GLU A 69 -6.73 18.12 5.94
C GLU A 69 -5.80 17.77 4.77
N ARG A 70 -4.55 17.35 5.06
CA ARG A 70 -3.63 16.87 4.01
C ARG A 70 -4.19 15.67 3.25
N TRP A 71 -4.83 14.72 3.95
CA TRP A 71 -5.45 13.57 3.30
C TRP A 71 -6.66 13.95 2.44
N VAL A 72 -7.52 14.84 2.93
CA VAL A 72 -8.64 15.39 2.14
C VAL A 72 -8.12 16.07 0.88
N ARG A 73 -7.10 16.92 0.99
CA ARG A 73 -6.46 17.56 -0.17
C ARG A 73 -5.88 16.53 -1.14
N HIS A 74 -5.14 15.55 -0.62
CA HIS A 74 -4.58 14.47 -1.43
C HIS A 74 -5.65 13.76 -2.25
N PHE A 75 -6.72 13.25 -1.63
CA PHE A 75 -7.78 12.55 -2.36
C PHE A 75 -8.52 13.45 -3.38
N ALA A 76 -8.69 14.74 -3.06
CA ALA A 76 -9.27 15.70 -3.98
C ALA A 76 -8.41 15.89 -5.25
N ASP A 77 -7.10 16.05 -5.08
CA ASP A 77 -6.14 16.19 -6.18
C ASP A 77 -6.00 14.88 -6.97
N ASN A 78 -5.94 13.76 -6.26
CA ASN A 78 -5.76 12.44 -6.85
C ASN A 78 -6.91 12.09 -7.80
N ARG A 79 -8.14 12.50 -7.48
CA ARG A 79 -9.31 12.34 -8.35
C ARG A 79 -9.09 12.92 -9.76
N VAL A 80 -8.41 14.07 -9.88
CA VAL A 80 -8.13 14.70 -11.18
C VAL A 80 -7.05 13.92 -11.92
N ALA A 81 -5.94 13.61 -11.25
CA ALA A 81 -4.84 12.84 -11.82
C ALA A 81 -5.29 11.46 -12.33
N HIS A 82 -6.21 10.81 -11.59
CA HIS A 82 -6.78 9.52 -11.95
C HIS A 82 -7.58 9.55 -13.24
N ALA A 83 -8.39 10.58 -13.45
CA ALA A 83 -9.16 10.72 -14.69
C ALA A 83 -8.23 10.75 -15.91
N GLU A 84 -7.08 11.44 -15.81
CA GLU A 84 -6.10 11.47 -16.88
C GLU A 84 -5.40 10.12 -17.11
N ILE A 85 -5.05 9.40 -16.04
CA ILE A 85 -4.45 8.06 -16.13
C ILE A 85 -5.44 7.09 -16.78
N GLU A 86 -6.70 7.11 -16.35
CA GLU A 86 -7.75 6.22 -16.84
C GLU A 86 -8.12 6.50 -18.31
N ALA A 87 -8.04 7.77 -18.74
CA ALA A 87 -8.21 8.17 -20.13
C ALA A 87 -7.10 7.65 -21.05
N ARG A 88 -5.89 7.44 -20.52
CA ARG A 88 -4.76 6.85 -21.26
C ARG A 88 -4.86 5.33 -21.43
N ILE A 89 -5.78 4.67 -20.73
CA ILE A 89 -6.04 3.24 -20.93
C ILE A 89 -6.83 3.10 -22.24
N ASP A 90 -6.17 2.68 -23.32
CA ASP A 90 -6.84 2.47 -24.60
C ASP A 90 -7.66 1.17 -24.60
N GLY A 91 -8.98 1.28 -24.45
CA GLY A 91 -9.90 0.13 -24.48
C GLY A 91 -9.95 -0.60 -25.83
N ASN A 92 -9.51 0.05 -26.90
CA ASN A 92 -9.55 -0.46 -28.28
C ASN A 92 -8.24 -1.09 -28.75
N ALA A 93 -7.19 -1.04 -27.93
CA ALA A 93 -5.92 -1.70 -28.24
C ALA A 93 -6.16 -3.17 -28.64
N PRO A 94 -5.45 -3.77 -29.60
CA PRO A 94 -5.64 -5.18 -29.95
C PRO A 94 -5.32 -6.11 -28.75
N ALA A 95 -6.23 -7.01 -28.39
CA ALA A 95 -5.98 -8.07 -27.40
C ALA A 95 -5.72 -9.40 -28.11
N HIS A 96 -4.50 -9.91 -28.02
CA HIS A 96 -4.18 -11.30 -28.39
C HIS A 96 -3.74 -12.06 -27.15
N LEU A 97 -4.71 -12.58 -26.40
CA LEU A 97 -4.47 -13.38 -25.21
C LEU A 97 -4.74 -14.85 -25.51
N PRO A 98 -3.79 -15.77 -25.20
CA PRO A 98 -4.09 -17.19 -25.15
C PRO A 98 -5.28 -17.46 -24.22
N GLU A 99 -6.14 -18.41 -24.57
CA GLU A 99 -7.38 -18.64 -23.82
C GLU A 99 -7.13 -18.97 -22.34
N HIS A 100 -6.08 -19.73 -22.02
CA HIS A 100 -5.70 -20.03 -20.64
C HIS A 100 -5.33 -18.76 -19.84
N ALA A 101 -4.68 -17.79 -20.48
CA ALA A 101 -4.31 -16.52 -19.87
C ALA A 101 -5.55 -15.66 -19.63
N ARG A 102 -6.46 -15.61 -20.61
CA ARG A 102 -7.75 -14.93 -20.49
C ARG A 102 -8.56 -15.48 -19.32
N GLN A 103 -8.75 -16.80 -19.24
CA GLN A 103 -9.52 -17.45 -18.17
C GLN A 103 -8.93 -17.20 -16.78
N ALA A 104 -7.60 -17.25 -16.65
CA ALA A 104 -6.91 -16.96 -15.40
C ALA A 104 -7.16 -15.52 -14.92
N LEU A 105 -7.07 -14.55 -15.83
CA LEU A 105 -7.35 -13.14 -15.52
C LEU A 105 -8.83 -12.89 -15.23
N VAL A 106 -9.75 -13.52 -15.96
CA VAL A 106 -11.20 -13.42 -15.70
C VAL A 106 -11.53 -13.89 -14.29
N ARG A 107 -11.08 -15.10 -13.90
CA ARG A 107 -11.32 -15.62 -12.55
C ARG A 107 -10.79 -14.66 -11.48
N SER A 108 -9.59 -14.14 -11.70
CA SER A 108 -8.94 -13.20 -10.79
C SER A 108 -9.74 -11.90 -10.63
N PHE A 109 -10.11 -11.27 -11.75
CA PHE A 109 -10.85 -10.00 -11.79
C PHE A 109 -12.25 -10.14 -11.20
N GLN A 110 -12.91 -11.26 -11.43
CA GLN A 110 -14.21 -11.57 -10.82
C GLN A 110 -14.15 -11.61 -9.29
N ARG A 111 -13.04 -12.09 -8.70
CA ARG A 111 -12.86 -12.13 -7.25
C ARG A 111 -12.59 -10.75 -6.66
N PHE A 112 -11.70 -9.98 -7.29
CA PHE A 112 -11.43 -8.63 -6.84
C PHE A 112 -12.66 -7.71 -6.99
N GLU A 113 -13.40 -7.80 -8.09
CA GLU A 113 -14.60 -6.97 -8.30
C GLU A 113 -15.67 -7.16 -7.20
N LEU A 114 -15.83 -8.40 -6.72
CA LEU A 114 -16.70 -8.74 -5.59
C LEU A 114 -16.19 -8.22 -4.25
N GLY A 115 -14.87 -8.23 -4.04
CA GLY A 115 -14.22 -7.71 -2.84
C GLY A 115 -14.37 -6.19 -2.71
N GLU A 116 -14.03 -5.45 -3.77
CA GLU A 116 -13.98 -3.98 -3.73
C GLU A 116 -15.38 -3.32 -3.69
N GLY A 117 -16.41 -4.02 -4.15
CA GLY A 117 -17.78 -3.46 -4.22
C GLY A 117 -18.50 -3.32 -2.86
N GLY A 118 -18.02 -3.96 -1.79
CA GLY A 118 -18.81 -4.21 -0.59
C GLY A 118 -18.53 -3.36 0.65
N ASP A 119 -17.43 -2.60 0.71
CA ASP A 119 -16.75 -2.43 1.99
C ASP A 119 -16.85 -1.05 2.67
N GLY A 120 -17.14 0.03 1.93
CA GLY A 120 -17.07 1.39 2.48
C GLY A 120 -18.23 1.84 3.38
N VAL A 121 -19.45 1.34 3.17
CA VAL A 121 -20.65 1.84 3.88
C VAL A 121 -20.63 1.50 5.39
N HIS A 122 -20.06 0.35 5.77
CA HIS A 122 -19.92 0.00 7.19
C HIS A 122 -18.79 0.77 7.87
N LEU A 123 -17.68 0.99 7.17
CA LEU A 123 -16.56 1.79 7.66
C LEU A 123 -17.02 3.22 7.99
N LEU A 124 -17.79 3.83 7.09
CA LEU A 124 -18.36 5.17 7.29
C LEU A 124 -19.33 5.24 8.47
N ARG A 125 -20.18 4.22 8.65
CA ARG A 125 -21.12 4.17 9.78
C ARG A 125 -20.41 4.16 11.13
N LYS A 126 -19.30 3.43 11.23
CA LYS A 126 -18.49 3.35 12.47
C LYS A 126 -17.61 4.58 12.67
N ALA A 127 -17.39 5.39 11.64
CA ALA A 127 -16.64 6.63 11.71
C ALA A 127 -17.47 7.83 12.19
N GLY A 128 -18.78 7.69 12.40
CA GLY A 128 -19.68 8.82 12.72
C GLY A 128 -19.34 9.60 14.00
N SER A 129 -18.53 9.06 14.91
CA SER A 129 -18.04 9.76 16.11
C SER A 129 -16.66 10.41 15.95
N ARG A 130 -16.10 10.42 14.74
CA ARG A 130 -14.79 11.03 14.43
C ARG A 130 -14.92 12.51 14.07
N GLY A 131 -13.78 13.24 14.08
CA GLY A 131 -13.74 14.63 13.60
C GLY A 131 -14.16 14.76 12.14
N ALA A 132 -14.69 15.93 11.75
CA ALA A 132 -15.30 16.15 10.44
C ALA A 132 -14.35 15.85 9.27
N LEU A 133 -13.09 16.28 9.36
CA LEU A 133 -12.06 16.04 8.33
C LEU A 133 -11.70 14.56 8.21
N GLN A 134 -11.62 13.83 9.32
CA GLN A 134 -11.36 12.39 9.31
C GLN A 134 -12.51 11.62 8.65
N GLN A 135 -13.75 12.01 8.91
CA GLN A 135 -14.92 11.42 8.24
C GLN A 135 -14.90 11.72 6.74
N GLU A 136 -14.53 12.94 6.34
CA GLU A 136 -14.43 13.30 4.92
C GLU A 136 -13.33 12.51 4.20
N ALA A 137 -12.13 12.42 4.78
CA ALA A 137 -11.06 11.60 4.22
C ALA A 137 -11.48 10.13 4.06
N LEU A 138 -12.21 9.57 5.02
CA LEU A 138 -12.76 8.21 4.91
C LEU A 138 -13.82 8.09 3.81
N ARG A 139 -14.68 9.10 3.59
CA ARG A 139 -15.65 9.10 2.47
C ARG A 139 -14.91 9.12 1.14
N MET A 140 -13.85 9.92 1.03
CA MET A 140 -13.05 10.02 -0.19
C MET A 140 -12.30 8.71 -0.47
N LEU A 141 -11.69 8.07 0.54
CA LEU A 141 -11.11 6.72 0.40
C LEU A 141 -12.15 5.75 -0.17
N VAL A 142 -13.33 5.67 0.45
CA VAL A 142 -14.41 4.78 0.00
C VAL A 142 -14.82 5.05 -1.45
N ALA A 143 -14.82 6.30 -1.87
CA ALA A 143 -15.12 6.65 -3.26
C ALA A 143 -14.02 6.16 -4.23
N GLU A 144 -12.75 6.15 -3.82
CA GLU A 144 -11.67 5.56 -4.64
C GLU A 144 -11.77 4.03 -4.71
N GLU A 145 -12.05 3.34 -3.61
CA GLU A 145 -12.28 1.88 -3.60
C GLU A 145 -13.42 1.47 -4.55
N GLN A 146 -14.51 2.24 -4.56
CA GLN A 146 -15.62 1.99 -5.48
C GLN A 146 -15.21 2.13 -6.96
N LYS A 147 -14.22 2.99 -7.27
CA LYS A 147 -13.65 3.07 -8.62
C LYS A 147 -12.83 1.85 -8.98
N HIS A 148 -12.16 1.19 -8.03
CA HIS A 148 -11.43 -0.05 -8.30
C HIS A 148 -12.38 -1.15 -8.78
N SER A 149 -13.55 -1.29 -8.13
CA SER A 149 -14.61 -2.20 -8.60
C SER A 149 -15.02 -1.88 -10.06
N ALA A 150 -15.17 -0.61 -10.42
CA ALA A 150 -15.46 -0.21 -11.80
C ALA A 150 -14.31 -0.53 -12.79
N LEU A 151 -13.06 -0.38 -12.37
CA LEU A 151 -11.89 -0.76 -13.18
C LEU A 151 -11.84 -2.29 -13.41
N PHE A 152 -12.15 -3.09 -12.40
CA PHE A 152 -12.26 -4.54 -12.59
C PHE A 152 -13.38 -4.91 -13.55
N ARG A 153 -14.56 -4.25 -13.47
CA ARG A 153 -15.63 -4.45 -14.46
C ARG A 153 -15.19 -4.09 -15.88
N ARG A 154 -14.44 -2.98 -16.04
CA ARG A 154 -13.84 -2.59 -17.32
C ARG A 154 -12.89 -3.68 -17.84
N GLY A 155 -12.07 -4.26 -16.99
CA GLY A 155 -11.20 -5.39 -17.32
C GLY A 155 -11.97 -6.66 -17.69
N LEU A 156 -13.08 -6.97 -17.01
CA LEU A 156 -13.94 -8.10 -17.36
C LEU A 156 -14.61 -7.92 -18.71
N HIS A 157 -15.11 -6.71 -19.01
CA HIS A 157 -15.64 -6.38 -20.32
C HIS A 157 -14.58 -6.56 -21.42
N ARG A 158 -13.35 -6.08 -21.18
CA ARG A 158 -12.20 -6.28 -22.07
C ARG A 158 -11.91 -7.77 -22.31
N LEU A 159 -12.01 -8.60 -21.28
CA LEU A 159 -11.81 -10.04 -21.35
C LEU A 159 -13.03 -10.82 -21.85
N LYS A 160 -14.10 -10.13 -22.26
CA LYS A 160 -15.38 -10.69 -22.73
C LYS A 160 -16.00 -11.64 -21.68
N ALA A 161 -16.01 -11.20 -20.42
CA ALA A 161 -16.58 -11.93 -19.30
C ALA A 161 -17.52 -11.04 -18.47
N SER A 162 -18.47 -11.67 -17.79
CA SER A 162 -19.37 -10.98 -16.86
C SER A 162 -18.82 -11.01 -15.43
N PRO A 163 -19.14 -10.00 -14.60
CA PRO A 163 -18.91 -10.06 -13.15
C PRO A 163 -19.57 -11.27 -12.51
N LEU A 164 -19.06 -11.70 -11.35
CA LEU A 164 -19.76 -12.68 -10.53
C LEU A 164 -20.86 -11.97 -9.76
N SER A 165 -22.01 -12.61 -9.60
CA SER A 165 -23.10 -12.07 -8.77
C SER A 165 -22.81 -12.23 -7.28
N SER A 166 -22.11 -13.29 -6.89
CA SER A 166 -21.69 -13.51 -5.51
C SER A 166 -20.66 -14.64 -5.39
N HIS A 167 -19.84 -14.60 -4.35
CA HIS A 167 -19.04 -15.74 -3.90
C HIS A 167 -19.16 -15.91 -2.38
N TRP A 168 -19.17 -17.16 -1.92
CA TRP A 168 -19.47 -17.48 -0.51
C TRP A 168 -18.36 -17.06 0.45
N SER A 169 -17.08 -17.17 0.03
CA SER A 169 -15.94 -16.73 0.84
C SER A 169 -16.03 -15.23 1.12
N ASP A 170 -16.46 -14.46 0.12
CA ASP A 170 -16.52 -13.01 0.21
C ASP A 170 -17.65 -12.59 1.16
N ARG A 171 -18.78 -13.30 1.15
CA ARG A 171 -19.86 -13.11 2.13
C ARG A 171 -19.41 -13.42 3.56
N VAL A 172 -18.69 -14.52 3.76
CA VAL A 172 -18.19 -14.91 5.09
C VAL A 172 -17.16 -13.92 5.60
N PHE A 173 -16.19 -13.55 4.76
CA PHE A 173 -15.18 -12.55 5.09
C PHE A 173 -15.81 -11.20 5.42
N THR A 174 -16.75 -10.75 4.59
CA THR A 174 -17.50 -9.51 4.80
C THR A 174 -18.27 -9.53 6.12
N ARG A 175 -18.95 -10.65 6.44
CA ARG A 175 -19.72 -10.76 7.69
C ARG A 175 -18.82 -10.77 8.92
N LEU A 176 -17.69 -11.47 8.87
CA LEU A 176 -16.70 -11.49 9.94
C LEU A 176 -16.08 -10.10 10.14
N ARG A 177 -15.71 -9.41 9.07
CA ARG A 177 -15.13 -8.06 9.13
C ARG A 177 -16.11 -7.06 9.74
N ARG A 178 -17.37 -7.11 9.31
CA ARG A 178 -18.42 -6.17 9.74
C ARG A 178 -18.82 -6.31 11.21
N SER A 179 -18.70 -7.50 11.80
CA SER A 179 -19.03 -7.73 13.22
C SER A 179 -18.00 -7.18 14.20
N LEU A 180 -16.85 -6.68 13.72
CA LEU A 180 -15.75 -6.20 14.56
C LEU A 180 -15.82 -4.68 14.78
N GLY A 181 -15.09 -4.16 15.78
CA GLY A 181 -14.96 -2.71 15.98
C GLY A 181 -14.17 -2.01 14.85
N LEU A 182 -14.32 -0.68 14.72
CA LEU A 182 -13.65 0.12 13.68
C LEU A 182 -12.13 -0.10 13.60
N ARG A 183 -11.46 -0.23 14.75
CA ARG A 183 -10.01 -0.52 14.84
C ARG A 183 -9.64 -1.80 14.08
N THR A 184 -10.37 -2.86 14.37
CA THR A 184 -10.12 -4.18 13.79
C THR A 184 -10.52 -4.20 12.32
N GLU A 185 -11.60 -3.51 11.95
CA GLU A 185 -11.99 -3.36 10.55
C GLU A 185 -10.93 -2.63 9.73
N LEU A 186 -10.38 -1.52 10.24
CA LEU A 186 -9.25 -0.80 9.60
C LEU A 186 -7.99 -1.67 9.53
N ALA A 187 -7.67 -2.42 10.58
CA ALA A 187 -6.51 -3.31 10.57
C ALA A 187 -6.65 -4.45 9.55
N LEU A 188 -7.85 -5.02 9.42
CA LEU A 188 -8.14 -6.03 8.41
C LEU A 188 -8.12 -5.45 7.00
N PHE A 189 -8.59 -4.21 6.84
CA PHE A 189 -8.56 -3.52 5.56
C PHE A 189 -7.11 -3.29 5.10
N LEU A 190 -6.27 -2.75 5.98
CA LEU A 190 -4.82 -2.65 5.76
C LEU A 190 -4.16 -3.98 5.42
N THR A 191 -4.58 -5.08 6.07
CA THR A 191 -4.08 -6.40 5.71
C THR A 191 -4.38 -6.75 4.27
N ALA A 192 -5.62 -6.54 3.83
CA ALA A 192 -6.07 -6.90 2.48
C ALA A 192 -5.26 -6.13 1.43
N GLU A 193 -5.20 -4.81 1.55
CA GLU A 193 -4.42 -3.93 0.65
C GLU A 193 -2.94 -4.27 0.65
N ALA A 194 -2.32 -4.43 1.83
CA ALA A 194 -0.90 -4.70 1.93
C ALA A 194 -0.52 -6.05 1.32
N VAL A 195 -1.41 -7.05 1.46
CA VAL A 195 -1.24 -8.38 0.87
C VAL A 195 -1.50 -8.37 -0.64
N ALA A 196 -2.50 -7.62 -1.11
CA ALA A 196 -2.84 -7.51 -2.53
C ALA A 196 -1.84 -6.68 -3.33
N MET A 197 -1.17 -5.70 -2.71
CA MET A 197 -0.22 -4.78 -3.36
C MET A 197 0.79 -5.47 -4.31
N PRO A 198 1.52 -6.53 -3.93
CA PRO A 198 2.43 -7.21 -4.87
C PRO A 198 1.74 -7.85 -6.07
N TYR A 199 0.47 -8.26 -5.94
CA TYR A 199 -0.34 -8.73 -7.07
C TYR A 199 -0.60 -7.58 -8.06
N PHE A 200 -0.99 -6.39 -7.59
CA PHE A 200 -1.20 -5.24 -8.47
C PHE A 200 0.11 -4.74 -9.11
N VAL A 201 1.22 -4.82 -8.38
CA VAL A 201 2.55 -4.49 -8.93
C VAL A 201 3.00 -5.45 -10.04
N VAL A 202 2.70 -6.76 -9.94
CA VAL A 202 3.02 -7.67 -11.06
C VAL A 202 2.04 -7.48 -12.22
N LEU A 203 0.76 -7.21 -11.92
CA LEU A 203 -0.25 -6.94 -12.94
C LEU A 203 0.12 -5.72 -13.78
N SER A 204 0.54 -4.62 -13.15
CA SER A 204 0.94 -3.38 -13.83
C SER A 204 2.14 -3.55 -14.77
N ARG A 205 3.07 -4.44 -14.42
CA ARG A 205 4.33 -4.60 -15.15
C ARG A 205 4.28 -5.67 -16.22
N SER A 206 3.59 -6.77 -15.92
CA SER A 206 3.78 -8.02 -16.64
C SER A 206 2.48 -8.66 -17.11
N ALA A 207 1.33 -8.02 -16.92
CA ALA A 207 0.11 -8.54 -17.50
C ALA A 207 0.24 -8.59 -19.04
N PRO A 208 -0.22 -9.68 -19.68
CA PRO A 208 -0.05 -9.88 -21.12
C PRO A 208 -0.91 -8.95 -21.99
N ASP A 209 -1.87 -8.22 -21.40
CA ASP A 209 -2.70 -7.23 -22.08
C ASP A 209 -2.46 -5.82 -21.51
N GLU A 210 -2.39 -4.83 -22.39
CA GLU A 210 -2.05 -3.45 -22.05
C GLU A 210 -3.11 -2.75 -21.21
N VAL A 211 -4.39 -3.00 -21.48
CA VAL A 211 -5.50 -2.46 -20.67
C VAL A 211 -5.43 -3.03 -19.27
N ILE A 212 -5.16 -4.32 -19.14
CA ILE A 212 -5.00 -4.99 -17.83
C ILE A 212 -3.79 -4.44 -17.07
N ARG A 213 -2.66 -4.15 -17.75
CA ARG A 213 -1.52 -3.45 -17.14
C ARG A 213 -1.91 -2.05 -16.67
N GLY A 214 -2.62 -1.29 -17.49
CA GLY A 214 -3.10 0.06 -17.15
C GLY A 214 -3.99 0.06 -15.91
N ILE A 215 -4.91 -0.90 -15.80
CA ILE A 215 -5.73 -1.12 -14.61
C ILE A 215 -4.85 -1.46 -13.39
N GLY A 216 -3.90 -2.39 -13.54
CA GLY A 216 -2.97 -2.73 -12.46
C GLY A 216 -2.13 -1.54 -11.98
N THR A 217 -1.67 -0.68 -12.90
CA THR A 217 -0.94 0.55 -12.58
C THR A 217 -1.82 1.51 -11.79
N ARG A 218 -3.04 1.75 -12.28
CA ARG A 218 -3.99 2.66 -11.67
C ARG A 218 -4.31 2.25 -10.23
N ILE A 219 -4.59 0.97 -9.99
CA ILE A 219 -4.87 0.43 -8.65
C ILE A 219 -3.63 0.50 -7.76
N ALA A 220 -2.47 0.02 -8.24
CA ALA A 220 -1.25 0.00 -7.42
C ALA A 220 -0.81 1.40 -6.93
N LEU A 221 -1.13 2.46 -7.67
CA LEU A 221 -0.88 3.85 -7.26
C LEU A 221 -1.78 4.30 -6.10
N ASP A 222 -3.03 3.85 -6.06
CA ASP A 222 -3.97 4.16 -4.95
C ASP A 222 -3.56 3.44 -3.68
N GLU A 223 -3.32 2.14 -3.80
CA GLU A 223 -3.01 1.24 -2.70
C GLU A 223 -1.80 1.70 -1.87
N GLU A 224 -0.83 2.40 -2.47
CA GLU A 224 0.30 2.96 -1.74
C GLU A 224 -0.14 4.07 -0.78
N HIS A 225 -1.03 4.95 -1.24
CA HIS A 225 -1.56 6.06 -0.47
C HIS A 225 -2.63 5.60 0.52
N HIS A 226 -3.44 4.59 0.16
CA HIS A 226 -4.41 3.96 1.05
C HIS A 226 -3.73 3.33 2.26
N LEU A 227 -2.67 2.56 2.04
CA LEU A 227 -1.85 2.02 3.12
C LEU A 227 -1.28 3.11 4.02
N ALA A 228 -0.76 4.20 3.45
CA ALA A 228 -0.22 5.31 4.23
C ALA A 228 -1.30 6.00 5.09
N PHE A 229 -2.47 6.26 4.51
CA PHE A 229 -3.62 6.81 5.23
C PHE A 229 -4.07 5.89 6.38
N GLN A 230 -4.17 4.59 6.12
CA GLN A 230 -4.58 3.61 7.13
C GLN A 230 -3.55 3.43 8.24
N ILE A 231 -2.26 3.52 7.92
CA ILE A 231 -1.17 3.55 8.91
C ILE A 231 -1.37 4.74 9.84
N ASP A 232 -1.63 5.94 9.31
CA ASP A 232 -1.88 7.14 10.14
C ASP A 232 -3.12 6.96 11.03
N GLN A 233 -4.17 6.34 10.52
CA GLN A 233 -5.39 6.01 11.27
C GLN A 233 -5.12 5.02 12.41
N LEU A 234 -4.29 4.01 12.18
CA LEU A 234 -4.01 2.95 13.15
C LEU A 234 -2.98 3.36 14.18
N LYS A 235 -1.96 4.14 13.80
CA LYS A 235 -0.98 4.75 14.72
C LYS A 235 -1.69 5.50 15.85
N GLN A 236 -2.66 6.34 15.53
CA GLN A 236 -3.47 7.07 16.51
C GLN A 236 -4.17 6.14 17.51
N GLN A 237 -4.66 5.01 17.02
CA GLN A 237 -5.46 4.08 17.81
C GLN A 237 -4.60 3.12 18.67
N LEU A 238 -3.32 2.96 18.32
CA LEU A 238 -2.38 2.06 18.98
C LEU A 238 -1.32 2.79 19.82
N ALA A 239 -1.20 4.12 19.71
CA ALA A 239 -0.21 4.94 20.42
C ALA A 239 -0.21 4.73 21.95
N SER A 240 -1.40 4.60 22.55
CA SER A 240 -1.59 4.44 24.00
C SER A 240 -1.30 3.03 24.52
N ARG A 241 -1.01 2.05 23.66
CA ARG A 241 -0.79 0.66 24.05
C ARG A 241 0.64 0.41 24.52
N THR A 242 0.79 -0.46 25.52
CA THR A 242 2.10 -0.92 26.02
C THR A 242 2.77 -1.85 25.01
N LEU A 243 4.09 -2.02 25.14
CA LEU A 243 4.88 -2.88 24.23
C LEU A 243 4.39 -4.35 24.20
N PRO A 244 4.08 -5.01 25.33
CA PRO A 244 3.58 -6.39 25.30
C PRO A 244 2.24 -6.52 24.55
N VAL A 245 1.32 -5.56 24.76
CA VAL A 245 0.02 -5.54 24.07
C VAL A 245 0.23 -5.36 22.56
N ARG A 246 1.15 -4.48 22.16
CA ARG A 246 1.49 -4.28 20.74
C ARG A 246 2.10 -5.53 20.11
N ALA A 247 2.93 -6.26 20.84
CA ALA A 247 3.48 -7.54 20.39
C ALA A 247 2.39 -8.60 20.19
N LEU A 248 1.45 -8.73 21.14
CA LEU A 248 0.33 -9.65 21.01
C LEU A 248 -0.57 -9.30 19.81
N VAL A 249 -0.89 -8.00 19.65
CA VAL A 249 -1.64 -7.50 18.48
C VAL A 249 -0.91 -7.83 17.20
N PHE A 250 0.42 -7.62 17.13
CA PHE A 250 1.22 -7.95 15.96
C PHE A 250 1.15 -9.45 15.62
N ILE A 251 1.28 -10.33 16.61
CA ILE A 251 1.21 -11.79 16.40
C ILE A 251 -0.16 -12.19 15.84
N ALA A 252 -1.24 -11.72 16.47
CA ALA A 252 -2.59 -12.00 15.99
C ALA A 252 -2.81 -11.49 14.56
N TRP A 253 -2.37 -10.27 14.29
CA TRP A 253 -2.49 -9.63 12.98
C TRP A 253 -1.64 -10.34 11.91
N TRP A 254 -0.46 -10.84 12.28
CA TRP A 254 0.41 -11.66 11.44
C TRP A 254 -0.25 -12.97 11.02
N CYS A 255 -0.90 -13.68 11.95
CA CYS A 255 -1.65 -14.91 11.62
C CYS A 255 -2.74 -14.64 10.58
N VAL A 256 -3.46 -13.52 10.71
CA VAL A 256 -4.46 -13.10 9.72
C VAL A 256 -3.82 -12.81 8.36
N ALA A 257 -2.69 -12.09 8.34
CA ALA A 257 -1.98 -11.78 7.09
C ALA A 257 -1.46 -13.03 6.39
N VAL A 258 -0.99 -14.04 7.14
CA VAL A 258 -0.62 -15.36 6.58
C VAL A 258 -1.81 -16.04 5.93
N GLY A 259 -2.97 -16.03 6.58
CA GLY A 259 -4.21 -16.55 6.02
C GLY A 259 -4.60 -15.83 4.73
N ALA A 260 -4.68 -14.49 4.78
CA ALA A 260 -5.03 -13.65 3.63
C ALA A 260 -4.08 -13.84 2.45
N ALA A 261 -2.76 -13.82 2.69
CA ALA A 261 -1.76 -14.05 1.65
C ALA A 261 -1.89 -15.44 1.01
N THR A 262 -2.27 -16.45 1.79
CA THR A 262 -2.50 -17.80 1.30
C THR A 262 -3.75 -17.89 0.44
N VAL A 263 -4.86 -17.26 0.86
CA VAL A 263 -6.10 -17.18 0.06
C VAL A 263 -5.80 -16.53 -1.28
N VAL A 264 -5.13 -15.36 -1.29
CA VAL A 264 -4.81 -14.68 -2.55
C VAL A 264 -3.86 -15.52 -3.42
N ALA A 265 -2.88 -16.18 -2.81
CA ALA A 265 -1.95 -17.08 -3.52
C ALA A 265 -2.67 -18.24 -4.22
N VAL A 266 -3.72 -18.79 -3.61
CA VAL A 266 -4.54 -19.87 -4.17
C VAL A 266 -5.48 -19.34 -5.25
N ASP A 267 -6.28 -18.32 -4.93
CA ASP A 267 -7.34 -17.82 -5.82
C ASP A 267 -6.78 -17.15 -7.08
N HIS A 268 -5.65 -16.45 -6.95
CA HIS A 268 -5.03 -15.68 -8.04
C HIS A 268 -3.76 -16.34 -8.58
N GLY A 269 -3.42 -17.54 -8.11
CA GLY A 269 -2.24 -18.28 -8.54
C GLY A 269 -2.10 -18.44 -10.06
N PRO A 270 -3.17 -18.80 -10.80
CA PRO A 270 -3.11 -18.84 -12.26
C PRO A 270 -2.79 -17.48 -12.90
N ALA A 271 -3.42 -16.39 -12.43
CA ALA A 271 -3.17 -15.05 -12.96
C ALA A 271 -1.73 -14.58 -12.66
N LEU A 272 -1.22 -14.86 -11.46
CA LEU A 272 0.17 -14.61 -11.08
C LEU A 272 1.15 -15.31 -12.04
N ARG A 273 0.89 -16.58 -12.38
CA ARG A 273 1.74 -17.35 -13.32
C ARG A 273 1.71 -16.77 -14.72
N VAL A 274 0.53 -16.34 -15.20
CA VAL A 274 0.38 -15.66 -16.49
C VAL A 274 1.16 -14.34 -16.53
N CYS A 275 1.23 -13.64 -15.40
CA CYS A 275 2.06 -12.43 -15.25
C CYS A 275 3.54 -12.74 -14.93
N GLY A 276 3.96 -14.01 -14.99
CA GLY A 276 5.36 -14.43 -14.79
C GLY A 276 5.84 -14.44 -13.33
N MET A 277 4.95 -14.34 -12.34
CA MET A 277 5.32 -14.38 -10.92
C MET A 277 4.98 -15.74 -10.29
N PRO A 278 5.97 -16.49 -9.79
CA PRO A 278 5.70 -17.70 -9.05
C PRO A 278 4.95 -17.40 -7.75
N VAL A 279 3.94 -18.21 -7.42
CA VAL A 279 3.07 -18.03 -6.25
C VAL A 279 3.85 -17.89 -4.93
N ARG A 280 4.93 -18.67 -4.74
CA ARG A 280 5.81 -18.56 -3.56
C ARG A 280 6.51 -17.19 -3.45
N VAL A 281 6.86 -16.59 -4.58
CA VAL A 281 7.51 -15.27 -4.64
C VAL A 281 6.49 -14.20 -4.27
N TYR A 282 5.26 -14.32 -4.78
CA TYR A 282 4.12 -13.49 -4.38
C TYR A 282 3.89 -13.57 -2.88
N TRP A 283 3.71 -14.77 -2.33
CA TRP A 283 3.38 -14.96 -0.92
C TRP A 283 4.43 -14.33 0.02
N GLY A 284 5.72 -14.53 -0.27
CA GLY A 284 6.79 -13.87 0.48
C GLY A 284 6.80 -12.34 0.31
N ALA A 285 6.44 -11.82 -0.87
CA ALA A 285 6.32 -10.38 -1.09
C ALA A 285 5.13 -9.78 -0.34
N ALA A 286 3.99 -10.47 -0.31
CA ALA A 286 2.79 -10.07 0.41
C ALA A 286 3.06 -9.96 1.92
N LEU A 287 3.68 -10.97 2.53
CA LEU A 287 4.03 -10.92 3.95
C LEU A 287 5.07 -9.84 4.27
N ARG A 288 6.03 -9.59 3.38
CA ARG A 288 6.97 -8.47 3.55
C ARG A 288 6.27 -7.12 3.46
N SER A 289 5.32 -6.98 2.54
CA SER A 289 4.51 -5.77 2.39
C SER A 289 3.70 -5.50 3.66
N PHE A 290 2.95 -6.49 4.12
CA PHE A 290 2.21 -6.45 5.37
C PHE A 290 3.10 -6.13 6.58
N ARG A 291 4.26 -6.80 6.71
CA ARG A 291 5.19 -6.56 7.81
C ARG A 291 5.59 -5.09 7.93
N ARG A 292 5.86 -4.44 6.79
CA ARG A 292 6.24 -3.01 6.76
C ARG A 292 5.08 -2.13 7.22
N ALA A 293 3.88 -2.37 6.69
CA ALA A 293 2.69 -1.61 7.06
C ALA A 293 2.30 -1.79 8.53
N ALA A 294 2.35 -3.02 9.05
CA ALA A 294 2.09 -3.33 10.45
C ALA A 294 3.16 -2.72 11.38
N ALA A 295 4.45 -2.80 11.01
CA ALA A 295 5.53 -2.18 11.79
C ALA A 295 5.39 -0.66 11.84
N ALA A 296 5.03 -0.02 10.72
CA ALA A 296 4.76 1.41 10.66
C ALA A 296 3.52 1.79 11.50
N SER A 297 2.43 1.01 11.43
CA SER A 297 1.23 1.24 12.24
C SER A 297 1.49 1.12 13.75
N LEU A 298 2.45 0.27 14.11
CA LEU A 298 2.84 0.05 15.48
C LEU A 298 3.93 1.02 15.94
N SER A 299 4.72 1.68 15.07
CA SER A 299 5.85 2.50 15.51
C SER A 299 5.38 3.64 16.42
N ARG A 300 6.13 3.93 17.48
CA ARG A 300 6.04 5.23 18.13
C ARG A 300 6.94 6.15 17.34
N ASP A 301 6.36 7.11 16.63
CA ASP A 301 7.16 8.26 16.21
C ASP A 301 7.58 8.93 17.53
N LEU A 302 8.85 8.80 17.90
CA LEU A 302 9.42 9.64 18.94
C LEU A 302 9.38 11.04 18.37
N VAL A 303 8.33 11.81 18.68
CA VAL A 303 8.41 13.26 18.61
C VAL A 303 9.52 13.61 19.59
N ALA A 304 10.73 13.84 19.09
CA ALA A 304 11.78 14.42 19.91
C ALA A 304 11.21 15.71 20.49
N PRO A 305 11.25 15.92 21.82
CA PRO A 305 10.78 17.16 22.39
C PRO A 305 11.58 18.30 21.75
N ALA A 306 10.89 19.19 21.06
CA ALA A 306 11.46 20.46 20.65
C ALA A 306 11.93 21.17 21.93
N GLY A 307 13.23 21.47 22.00
CA GLY A 307 13.81 22.27 23.08
C GLY A 307 14.82 21.55 23.96
N ARG A 308 16.04 21.41 23.46
CA ARG A 308 17.19 22.00 24.15
C ARG A 308 18.05 22.67 23.10
N ALA A 309 17.93 24.00 23.01
CA ALA A 309 18.95 24.81 22.38
C ALA A 309 20.27 24.50 23.11
N SER A 310 21.21 23.91 22.39
CA SER A 310 22.59 23.82 22.84
C SER A 310 23.15 25.23 22.77
N THR A 311 23.18 25.93 23.90
CA THR A 311 24.03 27.10 24.09
C THR A 311 25.49 26.61 24.08
N ALA A 312 26.03 26.40 22.88
CA ALA A 312 27.46 26.38 22.69
C ALA A 312 27.90 27.85 22.74
N GLY A 313 28.63 28.20 23.82
CA GLY A 313 29.19 29.53 24.01
C GLY A 313 30.06 29.92 22.83
N VAL A 314 29.70 31.04 22.21
CA VAL A 314 30.64 31.83 21.42
C VAL A 314 31.48 32.58 22.44
N VAL A 315 32.73 32.15 22.61
CA VAL A 315 33.75 32.98 23.25
C VAL A 315 34.07 34.09 22.25
N GLU A 316 33.68 35.30 22.62
CA GLU A 316 33.95 36.55 21.93
C GLU A 316 35.45 36.85 22.07
N GLU A 317 36.19 36.76 20.96
CA GLU A 317 37.60 37.15 20.89
C GLU A 317 37.64 38.68 20.75
N SER A 318 37.86 39.39 21.87
CA SER A 318 38.03 40.84 21.86
C SER A 318 39.44 41.19 21.40
N GLU A 319 39.57 41.72 20.18
CA GLU A 319 40.72 42.50 19.77
C GLU A 319 40.82 43.78 20.64
N GLY A 320 42.01 44.01 21.20
CA GLY A 320 42.39 45.24 21.88
C GLY A 320 43.89 45.52 21.68
N PRO A 321 44.31 46.71 21.24
CA PRO A 321 45.66 46.97 20.71
C PRO A 321 46.61 47.59 21.76
N ARG A 322 47.92 47.25 21.72
CA ARG A 322 49.07 48.06 22.22
C ARG A 322 50.33 47.61 21.46
N HIS A 323 50.95 48.43 20.61
CA HIS A 323 51.98 49.45 20.90
C HIS A 323 53.17 48.95 21.73
N GLY A 324 54.36 48.98 21.12
CA GLY A 324 55.66 48.77 21.75
C GLY A 324 56.59 47.95 20.86
#